data_AF-A0AAV2PV13-F1
#
_entry.id   AF-A0AAV2PV13-F1
#
_cell.length_a   1.000
_cell.length_b   1.000
_cell.length_c   1.000
_cell.angle_alpha   90.00
_cell.angle_beta   90.00
_cell.angle_gamma   90.00
#
_symmetry.space_group_name_H-M   'P 1'
#
loop_
_entity.id
_entity.type
_entity.pdbx_description
1 polymer ?
#
loop_
_entity_poly.entity_id
_entity_poly.type
_entity_poly.pdbx_seq_one_letter_code
_entity_poly.pdbx_strand_id
1 'polypeptide(L)'
;GTHDLDTITGPFVYDAQPPQDISFVPLNKTEVWRSDKLLDHYLHDSHLKEYVPIIKDKPFYPVITDSKGVVLSLPPIINGDHSKITLNTRNVFIELTATDKFKAQITLDTLVAMFSEYCEQPFTVEPVIIEYLSGPSEQTPKLQYREQRARVDYCNSLVGVEESAENIAKMLTSMSLTAKLEGTNTLKVLVPPTRYEF
;
A
#
# COMPACT_ATOMS: atom_id res chain seq x y z
N GLY A 1 7.73 0.92 -0.90
CA GLY A 1 8.73 -0.01 -0.40
C GLY A 1 8.23 -0.63 0.88
N THR A 2 9.08 -1.45 1.48
CA THR A 2 8.98 -1.87 2.87
C THR A 2 10.35 -1.66 3.48
N HIS A 3 10.38 -1.03 4.64
CA HIS A 3 11.59 -0.50 5.26
C HIS A 3 11.65 -0.90 6.72
N ASP A 4 12.84 -1.26 7.19
CA ASP A 4 13.06 -1.48 8.62
C ASP A 4 13.02 -0.13 9.33
N LEU A 5 11.93 0.15 10.05
CA LEU A 5 11.68 1.44 10.68
C LEU A 5 12.75 1.75 11.74
N ASP A 6 13.34 0.74 12.37
CA ASP A 6 14.35 0.92 13.42
C ASP A 6 15.69 1.44 12.88
N THR A 7 15.89 1.38 11.55
CA THR A 7 17.11 1.83 10.87
C THR A 7 17.01 3.26 10.34
N ILE A 8 15.80 3.81 10.19
CA ILE A 8 15.52 5.09 9.55
C ILE A 8 14.98 6.12 10.57
N THR A 9 14.95 7.41 10.21
CA THR A 9 14.48 8.44 11.15
C THR A 9 13.60 9.48 10.48
N GLY A 10 12.32 9.53 10.86
CA GLY A 10 11.37 10.53 10.33
C GLY A 10 11.68 11.97 10.77
N PRO A 11 11.04 12.99 10.15
CA PRO A 11 10.05 12.88 9.06
C PRO A 11 10.65 12.36 7.74
N PHE A 12 9.81 11.77 6.91
CA PHE A 12 10.18 11.27 5.57
C PHE A 12 9.66 12.21 4.50
N VAL A 13 10.42 12.38 3.41
CA VAL A 13 10.08 13.28 2.31
C VAL A 13 10.02 12.48 1.02
N TYR A 14 8.92 12.62 0.29
CA TYR A 14 8.78 12.17 -1.09
C TYR A 14 8.95 13.37 -2.02
N ASP A 15 9.98 13.34 -2.85
CA ASP A 15 10.35 14.45 -3.75
C ASP A 15 10.84 13.92 -5.11
N ALA A 16 11.12 14.79 -6.06
CA ALA A 16 11.74 14.46 -7.34
C ALA A 16 13.00 15.29 -7.58
N GLN A 17 14.15 14.63 -7.71
CA GLN A 17 15.46 15.28 -7.85
C GLN A 17 16.15 14.91 -9.15
N PRO A 18 17.07 15.75 -9.68
CA PRO A 18 17.88 15.39 -10.83
C PRO A 18 18.64 14.08 -10.55
N PRO A 19 18.75 13.17 -11.52
CA PRO A 19 19.34 11.86 -11.25
C PRO A 19 20.82 11.90 -10.86
N GLN A 20 21.51 13.00 -11.19
CA GLN A 20 22.90 13.24 -10.79
C GLN A 20 23.05 13.62 -9.31
N ASP A 21 21.98 14.08 -8.67
CA ASP A 21 21.99 14.53 -7.27
C ASP A 21 21.59 13.42 -6.29
N ILE A 22 21.04 12.31 -6.81
CA ILE A 22 20.62 11.16 -6.01
C ILE A 22 21.75 10.12 -5.97
N SER A 23 22.30 9.88 -4.77
CA SER A 23 23.32 8.86 -4.53
C SER A 23 23.01 8.05 -3.28
N PHE A 24 23.00 6.72 -3.41
CA PHE A 24 22.70 5.81 -2.29
C PHE A 24 23.24 4.40 -2.55
N VAL A 25 23.24 3.56 -1.51
CA VAL A 25 23.54 2.13 -1.66
C VAL A 25 22.23 1.40 -1.97
N PRO A 26 22.02 0.89 -3.20
CA PRO A 26 20.80 0.18 -3.55
C PRO A 26 20.79 -1.23 -2.94
N LEU A 27 19.60 -1.79 -2.80
CA LEU A 27 19.37 -3.08 -2.16
C LEU A 27 20.32 -4.18 -2.68
N ASN A 28 20.94 -4.92 -1.75
CA ASN A 28 21.90 -5.99 -2.03
C ASN A 28 23.18 -5.55 -2.76
N LYS A 29 23.54 -4.27 -2.71
CA LYS A 29 24.87 -3.79 -3.10
C LYS A 29 25.59 -3.20 -1.89
N THR A 30 26.90 -3.06 -2.01
CA THR A 30 27.77 -2.50 -0.95
C THR A 30 28.32 -1.11 -1.30
N GLU A 31 28.29 -0.74 -2.58
CA GLU A 31 28.83 0.51 -3.09
C GLU A 31 27.74 1.56 -3.24
N VAL A 32 28.12 2.84 -3.14
CA VAL A 32 27.23 3.97 -3.42
C VAL A 32 27.12 4.14 -4.93
N TRP A 33 25.88 4.23 -5.43
CA TRP A 33 25.58 4.47 -6.84
C TRP A 33 24.86 5.80 -7.02
N ARG A 34 25.28 6.55 -8.03
CA ARG A 34 24.50 7.67 -8.56
C ARG A 34 23.37 7.14 -9.43
N SER A 35 22.18 7.71 -9.32
CA SER A 35 20.97 7.10 -9.88
C SER A 35 20.97 7.02 -11.42
N ASP A 36 21.62 7.95 -12.13
CA ASP A 36 21.80 7.88 -13.59
C ASP A 36 22.60 6.63 -14.01
N LYS A 37 23.73 6.37 -13.34
CA LYS A 37 24.58 5.20 -13.58
C LYS A 37 23.95 3.90 -13.10
N LEU A 38 23.18 3.97 -12.02
CA LEU A 38 22.42 2.84 -11.51
C LEU A 38 21.40 2.36 -12.55
N LEU A 39 20.65 3.27 -13.17
CA LEU A 39 19.67 2.91 -14.19
C LEU A 39 20.32 2.43 -15.49
N ASP A 40 21.47 2.99 -15.91
CA ASP A 40 22.26 2.44 -17.02
C ASP A 40 22.67 0.98 -16.77
N HIS A 41 23.10 0.68 -15.54
CA HIS A 41 23.44 -0.69 -15.12
C HIS A 41 22.21 -1.60 -15.14
N TYR A 42 21.09 -1.16 -14.58
CA TYR A 42 19.86 -1.98 -14.51
C TYR A 42 19.13 -2.19 -15.83
N LEU A 43 19.48 -1.48 -16.92
CA LEU A 43 18.99 -1.83 -18.26
C LEU A 43 19.36 -3.25 -18.70
N HIS A 44 20.44 -3.79 -18.13
CA HIS A 44 20.94 -5.13 -18.43
C HIS A 44 20.59 -6.15 -17.35
N ASP A 45 19.86 -5.73 -16.30
CA ASP A 45 19.42 -6.60 -15.21
C ASP A 45 18.22 -7.45 -15.63
N SER A 46 18.19 -8.71 -15.25
CA SER A 46 17.12 -9.64 -15.68
C SER A 46 15.74 -9.29 -15.11
N HIS A 47 15.69 -8.64 -13.94
CA HIS A 47 14.44 -8.37 -13.23
C HIS A 47 14.05 -6.88 -13.28
N LEU A 48 15.03 -5.97 -13.26
CA LEU A 48 14.75 -4.54 -13.16
C LEU A 48 14.65 -3.83 -14.51
N LYS A 49 15.19 -4.40 -15.60
CA LYS A 49 15.21 -3.75 -16.92
C LYS A 49 13.85 -3.30 -17.43
N GLU A 50 12.77 -3.98 -17.05
CA GLU A 50 11.40 -3.65 -17.50
C GLU A 50 10.85 -2.40 -16.82
N TYR A 51 11.33 -2.08 -15.61
CA TYR A 51 10.87 -0.93 -14.82
C TYR A 51 11.71 0.33 -15.08
N VAL A 52 12.97 0.17 -15.49
CA VAL A 52 13.90 1.29 -15.77
C VAL A 52 13.30 2.36 -16.71
N PRO A 53 12.65 2.01 -17.84
CA PRO A 53 12.08 3.00 -18.76
C PRO A 53 10.98 3.89 -18.16
N ILE A 54 10.40 3.54 -16.99
CA ILE A 54 9.35 4.34 -16.36
C ILE A 54 9.86 5.74 -16.02
N ILE A 55 11.10 5.84 -15.53
CA ILE A 55 11.69 7.11 -15.08
C ILE A 55 12.95 7.52 -15.83
N LYS A 56 13.64 6.61 -16.54
CA LYS A 56 14.99 6.85 -17.10
C LYS A 56 15.14 8.15 -17.92
N ASP A 57 14.17 8.45 -18.76
CA ASP A 57 14.25 9.61 -19.67
C ASP A 57 13.63 10.88 -19.07
N LYS A 58 13.29 10.86 -17.78
CA LYS A 58 12.71 12.01 -17.07
C LYS A 58 13.82 12.89 -16.50
N PRO A 59 13.61 14.22 -16.45
CA PRO A 59 14.59 15.15 -15.89
C PRO A 59 14.77 15.02 -14.38
N PHE A 60 13.75 14.50 -13.68
CA PHE A 60 13.76 14.28 -12.24
C PHE A 60 13.28 12.86 -11.94
N TYR A 61 13.94 12.21 -10.99
CA TYR A 61 13.54 10.89 -10.49
C TYR A 61 12.88 11.02 -9.13
N PRO A 62 11.78 10.29 -8.87
CA PRO A 62 11.16 10.25 -7.56
C PRO A 62 12.10 9.59 -6.56
N VAL A 63 12.21 10.17 -5.38
CA VAL A 63 13.08 9.70 -4.30
C VAL A 63 12.38 9.88 -2.97
N ILE A 64 12.59 8.94 -2.05
CA ILE A 64 12.12 9.05 -0.67
C ILE A 64 13.33 9.13 0.23
N THR A 65 13.38 10.13 1.11
CA THR A 65 14.47 10.35 2.05
C THR A 65 13.97 10.46 3.49
N ASP A 66 14.85 10.19 4.43
CA ASP A 66 14.60 10.45 5.85
C ASP A 66 15.04 11.86 6.28
N SER A 67 14.87 12.18 7.57
CA SER A 67 15.25 13.48 8.14
C SER A 67 16.75 13.79 8.09
N LYS A 68 17.59 12.78 7.89
CA LYS A 68 19.04 12.90 7.76
C LYS A 68 19.46 13.00 6.28
N GLY A 69 18.51 12.98 5.34
CA GLY A 69 18.76 13.00 3.91
C GLY A 69 19.21 11.64 3.34
N VAL A 70 19.05 10.55 4.11
CA VAL A 70 19.38 9.20 3.63
C VAL A 70 18.25 8.72 2.72
N VAL A 71 18.61 8.24 1.53
CA VAL A 71 17.65 7.71 0.55
C VAL A 71 17.13 6.34 1.02
N LEU A 72 15.81 6.25 1.18
CA LEU A 72 15.08 5.02 1.50
C LEU A 72 14.80 4.22 0.23
N SER A 73 14.31 4.87 -0.82
CA SER A 73 13.96 4.21 -2.07
C SER A 73 14.02 5.18 -3.25
N LEU A 74 14.21 4.59 -4.44
CA LEU A 74 14.09 5.23 -5.74
C LEU A 74 12.92 4.58 -6.48
N PRO A 75 11.66 4.99 -6.21
CA PRO A 75 10.51 4.38 -6.87
C PRO A 75 10.55 4.57 -8.40
N PRO A 76 9.94 3.67 -9.19
CA PRO A 76 9.48 2.34 -8.85
C PRO A 76 10.60 1.28 -8.97
N ILE A 77 11.88 1.68 -8.92
CA ILE A 77 13.01 0.84 -9.33
C ILE A 77 13.54 -0.03 -8.18
N ILE A 78 14.01 0.58 -7.09
CA ILE A 78 14.71 -0.17 -6.03
C ILE A 78 14.69 0.57 -4.69
N ASN A 79 14.72 -0.19 -3.60
CA ASN A 79 14.93 0.34 -2.25
C ASN A 79 16.43 0.49 -1.95
N GLY A 80 16.76 1.28 -0.94
CA GLY A 80 18.09 1.35 -0.35
C GLY A 80 18.40 0.13 0.52
N ASP A 81 19.66 -0.27 0.57
CA ASP A 81 20.12 -1.38 1.41
C ASP A 81 20.07 -1.02 2.91
N HIS A 82 20.24 0.26 3.23
CA HIS A 82 20.23 0.79 4.60
C HIS A 82 18.97 0.41 5.39
N SER A 83 17.80 0.44 4.73
CA SER A 83 16.50 0.18 5.33
C SER A 83 15.95 -1.21 5.00
N LYS A 84 16.83 -2.14 4.61
CA LYS A 84 16.43 -3.48 4.15
C LYS A 84 15.75 -4.29 5.26
N ILE A 85 14.60 -4.87 4.93
CA ILE A 85 13.90 -5.83 5.80
C ILE A 85 14.72 -7.12 5.91
N THR A 86 14.83 -7.63 7.14
CA THR A 86 15.43 -8.94 7.46
C THR A 86 14.48 -9.76 8.33
N LEU A 87 14.83 -11.01 8.62
CA LEU A 87 14.08 -11.85 9.56
C LEU A 87 14.09 -11.29 11.01
N ASN A 88 14.98 -10.34 11.30
CA ASN A 88 15.09 -9.72 12.62
C ASN A 88 14.32 -8.39 12.73
N THR A 89 13.79 -7.86 11.61
CA THR A 89 13.06 -6.59 11.60
C THR A 89 11.83 -6.68 12.49
N ARG A 90 11.65 -5.67 13.35
CA ARG A 90 10.52 -5.59 14.29
C ARG A 90 9.47 -4.62 13.83
N ASN A 91 9.88 -3.43 13.43
CA ASN A 91 9.00 -2.36 13.00
C ASN A 91 9.14 -2.15 11.49
N VAL A 92 8.03 -2.20 10.76
CA VAL A 92 8.02 -2.08 9.29
C VAL A 92 7.35 -0.77 8.89
N PHE A 93 8.10 0.10 8.25
CA PHE A 93 7.56 1.27 7.56
C PHE A 93 7.20 0.88 6.12
N ILE A 94 5.97 1.23 5.70
CA ILE A 94 5.46 0.91 4.36
C ILE A 94 5.08 2.22 3.67
N GLU A 95 5.69 2.46 2.52
CA GLU A 95 5.36 3.59 1.65
C GLU A 95 4.94 3.11 0.26
N LEU A 96 3.94 3.77 -0.30
CA LEU A 96 3.40 3.43 -1.62
C LEU A 96 3.33 4.69 -2.47
N THR A 97 4.02 4.66 -3.60
CA THR A 97 3.95 5.71 -4.61
C THR A 97 3.19 5.18 -5.82
N ALA A 98 2.27 5.99 -6.34
CA ALA A 98 1.53 5.67 -7.54
C ALA A 98 1.05 6.92 -8.25
N THR A 99 0.73 6.79 -9.52
CA THR A 99 0.02 7.81 -10.30
C THR A 99 -1.48 7.82 -10.02
N ASP A 100 -2.02 6.73 -9.47
CA ASP A 100 -3.41 6.58 -9.07
C ASP A 100 -3.49 6.43 -7.54
N LYS A 101 -3.96 7.50 -6.88
CA LYS A 101 -4.09 7.56 -5.43
C LYS A 101 -5.02 6.48 -4.87
N PHE A 102 -6.13 6.20 -5.55
CA PHE A 102 -7.11 5.23 -5.08
C PHE A 102 -6.53 3.82 -5.08
N LYS A 103 -5.80 3.46 -6.13
CA LYS A 103 -5.09 2.16 -6.20
C LYS A 103 -3.97 2.04 -5.15
N ALA A 104 -3.22 3.12 -4.90
CA ALA A 104 -2.22 3.13 -3.83
C ALA A 104 -2.88 2.90 -2.46
N GLN A 105 -3.99 3.59 -2.18
CA GLN A 105 -4.72 3.43 -0.93
C GLN A 105 -5.25 2.00 -0.75
N ILE A 106 -5.88 1.40 -1.77
CA ILE A 106 -6.35 0.01 -1.71
C ILE A 106 -5.17 -0.93 -1.44
N THR A 107 -4.05 -0.73 -2.13
CA THR A 107 -2.87 -1.56 -1.98
C THR A 107 -2.30 -1.46 -0.55
N LEU A 108 -2.25 -0.24 0.00
CA LEU A 108 -1.82 -0.02 1.39
C LEU A 108 -2.76 -0.72 2.37
N ASP A 109 -4.05 -0.42 2.28
CA ASP A 109 -5.09 -0.95 3.17
C ASP A 109 -5.10 -2.50 3.12
N THR A 110 -4.92 -3.10 1.94
CA THR A 110 -4.84 -4.55 1.77
C THR A 110 -3.58 -5.13 2.42
N LEU A 111 -2.40 -4.55 2.15
CA LEU A 111 -1.14 -5.02 2.71
C LEU A 111 -1.15 -5.00 4.23
N VAL A 112 -1.55 -3.86 4.83
CA VAL A 112 -1.57 -3.74 6.29
C VAL A 112 -2.65 -4.60 6.93
N ALA A 113 -3.82 -4.76 6.30
CA ALA A 113 -4.87 -5.65 6.82
C ALA A 113 -4.42 -7.12 6.81
N MET A 114 -3.66 -7.55 5.79
CA MET A 114 -3.15 -8.92 5.72
C MET A 114 -2.03 -9.19 6.73
N PHE A 115 -1.07 -8.28 6.88
CA PHE A 115 0.12 -8.54 7.71
C PHE A 115 -0.04 -8.12 9.18
N SER A 116 -1.02 -7.28 9.51
CA SER A 116 -1.23 -6.82 10.89
C SER A 116 -1.62 -7.94 11.86
N GLU A 117 -2.06 -9.10 11.37
CA GLU A 117 -2.29 -10.27 12.24
C GLU A 117 -1.01 -10.76 12.93
N TYR A 118 0.17 -10.48 12.35
CA TYR A 118 1.47 -10.89 12.87
C TYR A 118 2.13 -9.84 13.79
N CYS A 119 1.46 -8.71 14.03
CA CYS A 119 1.95 -7.70 14.95
C CYS A 119 1.82 -8.17 16.41
N GLU A 120 2.63 -7.60 17.31
CA GLU A 120 2.55 -7.89 18.76
C GLU A 120 1.13 -7.65 19.32
N GLN A 121 0.47 -6.58 18.83
CA GLN A 121 -0.97 -6.39 18.97
C GLN A 121 -1.64 -6.71 17.62
N PRO A 122 -2.27 -7.91 17.48
CA PRO A 122 -2.86 -8.32 16.21
C PRO A 122 -3.90 -7.33 15.69
N PHE A 123 -3.95 -7.18 14.37
CA PHE A 123 -4.88 -6.30 13.65
C PHE A 123 -4.78 -4.82 14.04
N THR A 124 -3.61 -4.39 14.51
CA THR A 124 -3.30 -3.00 14.82
C THR A 124 -2.27 -2.46 13.83
N VAL A 125 -2.48 -1.23 13.35
CA VAL A 125 -1.59 -0.55 12.41
C VAL A 125 -1.36 0.86 12.91
N GLU A 126 -0.09 1.28 13.02
CA GLU A 126 0.25 2.66 13.37
C GLU A 126 0.00 3.58 12.16
N PRO A 127 -0.85 4.62 12.28
CA PRO A 127 -1.14 5.51 11.18
C PRO A 127 -0.03 6.54 10.96
N VAL A 128 0.17 6.91 9.70
CA VAL A 128 1.08 7.98 9.28
C VAL A 128 0.27 9.14 8.71
N ILE A 129 0.72 10.37 8.99
CA ILE A 129 0.15 11.60 8.41
C ILE A 129 0.99 11.98 7.20
N ILE A 130 0.34 12.08 6.05
CA ILE A 130 0.92 12.60 4.81
C ILE A 130 0.59 14.09 4.74
N GLU A 131 1.64 14.92 4.74
CA GLU A 131 1.53 16.36 4.51
C GLU A 131 1.82 16.67 3.04
N TYR A 132 0.80 17.12 2.31
CA TYR A 132 0.95 17.53 0.92
C TYR A 132 1.41 19.00 0.84
N LEU A 133 2.20 19.34 -0.18
CA LEU A 133 2.59 20.73 -0.46
C LEU A 133 1.38 21.66 -0.66
N SER A 134 0.29 21.10 -1.19
CA SER A 134 -0.98 21.79 -1.38
C SER A 134 -2.15 20.87 -1.03
N GLY A 135 -3.07 21.34 -0.21
CA GLY A 135 -4.25 20.59 0.21
C GLY A 135 -4.20 20.14 1.67
N PRO A 136 -5.24 19.44 2.13
CA PRO A 136 -5.30 18.96 3.51
C PRO A 136 -4.30 17.82 3.73
N SER A 137 -3.75 17.73 4.94
CA SER A 137 -3.03 16.54 5.37
C SER A 137 -3.97 15.34 5.44
N GLU A 138 -3.39 14.15 5.33
CA GLU A 138 -4.16 12.91 5.26
C GLU A 138 -3.55 11.85 6.15
N GLN A 139 -4.36 11.25 7.02
CA GLN A 139 -3.98 10.06 7.76
C GLN A 139 -4.16 8.79 6.91
N THR A 140 -3.16 7.94 6.86
CA THR A 140 -3.16 6.63 6.18
C THR A 140 -2.62 5.53 7.11
N PRO A 141 -3.03 4.25 6.96
CA PRO A 141 -4.06 3.72 6.07
C PRO A 141 -5.46 4.21 6.43
N LYS A 142 -6.45 4.03 5.54
CA LYS A 142 -7.84 4.46 5.80
C LYS A 142 -8.67 3.37 6.45
N LEU A 143 -8.49 2.12 6.02
CA LEU A 143 -9.18 0.93 6.54
C LEU A 143 -10.70 1.10 6.71
N GLN A 144 -11.31 1.85 5.78
CA GLN A 144 -12.72 2.21 5.89
C GLN A 144 -13.62 1.03 5.53
N TYR A 145 -14.60 0.74 6.40
CA TYR A 145 -15.72 -0.12 6.06
C TYR A 145 -16.75 0.64 5.25
N ARG A 146 -17.16 0.08 4.12
CA ARG A 146 -18.17 0.68 3.23
C ARG A 146 -19.51 0.01 3.47
N GLU A 147 -20.56 0.80 3.57
CA GLU A 147 -21.92 0.27 3.76
C GLU A 147 -22.61 0.12 2.40
N GLN A 148 -23.16 -1.06 2.15
CA GLN A 148 -23.99 -1.37 0.98
C GLN A 148 -25.35 -1.91 1.44
N ARG A 149 -26.36 -1.77 0.58
CA ARG A 149 -27.71 -2.33 0.82
C ARG A 149 -28.14 -3.17 -0.35
N ALA A 150 -28.68 -4.35 -0.07
CA ALA A 150 -29.23 -5.25 -1.07
C ALA A 150 -30.60 -5.78 -0.62
N ARG A 151 -31.58 -5.87 -1.53
CA ARG A 151 -32.88 -6.45 -1.21
C ARG A 151 -32.83 -7.97 -1.31
N VAL A 152 -33.52 -8.65 -0.39
CA VAL A 152 -33.53 -10.12 -0.30
C VAL A 152 -34.20 -10.72 -1.53
N ASP A 153 -35.37 -10.20 -1.90
CA ASP A 153 -36.09 -10.61 -3.12
C ASP A 153 -35.27 -10.44 -4.40
N TYR A 154 -34.54 -9.33 -4.54
CA TYR A 154 -33.65 -9.09 -5.66
C TYR A 154 -32.52 -10.11 -5.73
N CYS A 155 -31.82 -10.36 -4.60
CA CYS A 155 -30.75 -11.37 -4.53
C CYS A 155 -31.26 -12.77 -4.92
N ASN A 156 -32.40 -13.17 -4.37
CA ASN A 156 -33.05 -14.45 -4.69
C ASN A 156 -33.39 -14.55 -6.19
N SER A 157 -33.97 -13.48 -6.77
CA SER A 157 -34.33 -13.44 -8.20
C SER A 157 -33.13 -13.50 -9.13
N LEU A 158 -32.02 -12.85 -8.75
CA LEU A 158 -30.81 -12.77 -9.58
C LEU A 158 -30.04 -14.09 -9.58
N VAL A 159 -29.94 -14.74 -8.41
CA VAL A 159 -29.22 -16.01 -8.25
C VAL A 159 -30.08 -17.21 -8.67
N GLY A 160 -31.41 -17.09 -8.58
CA GLY A 160 -32.35 -18.17 -8.88
C GLY A 160 -32.55 -19.13 -7.70
N VAL A 161 -32.57 -18.60 -6.47
CA VAL A 161 -32.78 -19.36 -5.23
C VAL A 161 -33.90 -18.76 -4.40
N GLU A 162 -34.39 -19.49 -3.40
CA GLU A 162 -35.41 -19.01 -2.45
C GLU A 162 -34.88 -19.16 -1.02
N GLU A 163 -34.08 -18.19 -0.58
CA GLU A 163 -33.45 -18.20 0.74
C GLU A 163 -34.00 -17.11 1.66
N SER A 164 -33.97 -17.37 2.97
CA SER A 164 -34.36 -16.39 3.98
C SER A 164 -33.30 -15.29 4.12
N ALA A 165 -33.72 -14.13 4.60
CA ALA A 165 -32.81 -13.01 4.83
C ALA A 165 -31.66 -13.38 5.79
N GLU A 166 -31.96 -14.17 6.82
CA GLU A 166 -31.00 -14.66 7.81
C GLU A 166 -29.96 -15.59 7.19
N ASN A 167 -30.40 -16.51 6.32
CA ASN A 167 -29.49 -17.41 5.60
C ASN A 167 -28.57 -16.64 4.66
N ILE A 168 -29.11 -15.68 3.90
CA ILE A 168 -28.31 -14.84 2.99
C ILE A 168 -27.29 -14.02 3.80
N ALA A 169 -27.71 -13.41 4.90
CA ALA A 169 -26.81 -12.66 5.77
C ALA A 169 -25.67 -13.53 6.33
N LYS A 170 -25.99 -14.78 6.71
CA LYS A 170 -24.99 -15.75 7.19
C LYS A 170 -24.02 -16.15 6.07
N MET A 171 -24.51 -16.40 4.87
CA MET A 171 -23.67 -16.71 3.70
C MET A 171 -22.73 -15.55 3.35
N LEU A 172 -23.24 -14.32 3.27
CA LEU A 172 -22.42 -13.12 3.05
C LEU A 172 -21.35 -12.95 4.14
N THR A 173 -21.73 -13.15 5.41
CA THR A 173 -20.80 -13.04 6.54
C THR A 173 -19.70 -14.10 6.47
N SER A 174 -20.01 -15.32 6.04
CA SER A 174 -19.00 -16.37 5.81
C SER A 174 -18.02 -16.04 4.68
N MET A 175 -18.42 -15.16 3.74
CA MET A 175 -17.56 -14.60 2.70
C MET A 175 -16.84 -13.32 3.14
N SER A 176 -16.76 -13.06 4.46
CA SER A 176 -16.17 -11.84 5.04
C SER A 176 -16.91 -10.53 4.71
N LEU A 177 -18.18 -10.61 4.30
CA LEU A 177 -19.06 -9.45 4.10
C LEU A 177 -20.08 -9.44 5.25
N THR A 178 -19.79 -8.73 6.34
CA THR A 178 -20.67 -8.73 7.51
C THR A 178 -22.03 -8.16 7.14
N ALA A 179 -23.05 -9.01 7.13
CA ALA A 179 -24.39 -8.64 6.69
C ALA A 179 -25.39 -8.82 7.83
N LYS A 180 -26.34 -7.88 7.93
CA LYS A 180 -27.44 -7.92 8.89
C LYS A 180 -28.73 -7.48 8.21
N LEU A 181 -29.84 -8.06 8.65
CA LEU A 181 -31.17 -7.64 8.23
C LEU A 181 -31.46 -6.22 8.75
N GLU A 182 -31.92 -5.35 7.85
CA GLU A 182 -32.40 -4.00 8.10
C GLU A 182 -33.88 -3.95 7.65
N GLY A 183 -34.80 -4.00 8.62
CA GLY A 183 -36.24 -4.12 8.33
C GLY A 183 -36.65 -5.55 7.96
N THR A 184 -37.45 -5.72 6.91
CA THR A 184 -38.04 -7.01 6.53
C THR A 184 -37.51 -7.60 5.22
N ASN A 185 -36.93 -6.78 4.34
CA ASN A 185 -36.53 -7.20 2.98
C ASN A 185 -35.21 -6.58 2.51
N THR A 186 -34.37 -6.07 3.43
CA THR A 186 -33.12 -5.41 3.06
C THR A 186 -31.99 -5.88 3.94
N LEU A 187 -30.86 -6.22 3.33
CA LEU A 187 -29.62 -6.55 4.00
C LEU A 187 -28.72 -5.33 3.98
N LYS A 188 -28.30 -4.88 5.15
CA LYS A 188 -27.18 -3.95 5.31
C LYS A 188 -25.90 -4.77 5.35
N VAL A 189 -25.01 -4.52 4.40
CA VAL A 189 -23.74 -5.23 4.23
C VAL A 189 -22.60 -4.26 4.50
N LEU A 190 -21.73 -4.61 5.45
CA LEU A 190 -20.48 -3.91 5.71
C LEU A 190 -19.38 -4.59 4.91
N VAL A 191 -18.88 -3.88 3.91
CA VAL A 191 -17.79 -4.30 3.04
C VAL A 191 -16.48 -3.87 3.70
N PRO A 192 -15.62 -4.81 4.12
CA PRO A 192 -14.34 -4.48 4.74
C PRO A 192 -13.36 -3.90 3.71
N PRO A 193 -12.30 -3.20 4.16
CA PRO A 193 -11.26 -2.68 3.27
C PRO A 193 -10.54 -3.76 2.45
N THR A 194 -10.56 -5.02 2.91
CA THR A 194 -10.00 -6.18 2.19
C THR A 194 -10.84 -6.63 0.99
N ARG A 195 -12.05 -6.10 0.80
CA ARG A 195 -12.98 -6.42 -0.30
C ARG A 195 -13.24 -5.18 -1.15
N TYR A 196 -12.23 -4.74 -1.89
CA TYR A 196 -12.30 -3.50 -2.68
C TYR A 196 -13.18 -3.63 -3.94
N GLU A 197 -13.48 -4.85 -4.38
CA GLU A 197 -14.22 -5.13 -5.62
C GLU A 197 -15.74 -4.90 -5.52
N PHE A 198 -16.24 -4.62 -4.32
CA PHE A 198 -17.66 -4.34 -4.01
C PHE A 198 -17.97 -2.84 -3.96
#